data_AF-A0A935FSA4-F1
#
_entry.id   AF-A0A935FSA4-F1
#
_cell.length_a   1.000
_cell.length_b   1.000
_cell.length_c   1.000
_cell.angle_alpha   90.00
_cell.angle_beta   90.00
_cell.angle_gamma   90.00
#
_symmetry.space_group_name_H-M   'P 1'
#
loop_
_entity.id
_entity.type
_entity.pdbx_description
1 polymer ?
#
loop_
_entity_poly.entity_id
_entity_poly.type
_entity_poly.pdbx_seq_one_letter_code
_entity_poly.pdbx_strand_id
1 'polypeptide(L)'
;MISLNLNALLEGFYIPSTKKMIPDTVRVEVRSFTQPYEKIDESAALIDSIGTGIFHFSNVNPDTDYRFVIRHRNHIETWSNSSPQRLYTCGSEYDFTRSDSCAFGRNLFLIDSSPLRFALYSGDVNQDGIVDGSMD
;
A
#
# COMPACT_ATOMS: atom_id res chain seq x y z
N MET A 1 8.94 -8.44 18.96
CA MET A 1 8.98 -7.67 17.69
C MET A 1 8.61 -8.62 16.56
N ILE A 2 7.57 -8.29 15.80
CA ILE A 2 7.07 -9.07 14.66
C ILE A 2 7.36 -8.28 13.39
N SER A 3 7.75 -8.97 12.32
CA SER A 3 8.02 -8.38 11.01
C SER A 3 6.91 -8.69 9.99
N LEU A 4 6.58 -7.70 9.17
CA LEU A 4 5.75 -7.83 7.97
C LEU A 4 6.59 -7.50 6.74
N ASN A 5 6.69 -8.44 5.80
CA ASN A 5 7.19 -8.19 4.46
C ASN A 5 6.03 -7.69 3.59
N LEU A 6 6.10 -6.46 3.10
CA LEU A 6 5.00 -5.85 2.37
C LEU A 6 5.45 -5.36 0.99
N ASN A 7 4.61 -5.65 -0.01
CA ASN A 7 4.78 -5.18 -1.37
C ASN A 7 3.75 -4.09 -1.69
N ALA A 8 4.24 -2.94 -2.11
CA ALA A 8 3.45 -1.81 -2.57
C ALA A 8 4.22 -1.01 -3.63
N LEU A 9 3.51 -0.57 -4.66
CA LEU A 9 4.03 0.35 -5.67
C LEU A 9 3.33 1.70 -5.53
N LEU A 10 4.04 2.76 -5.84
CA LEU A 10 3.58 4.13 -5.76
C LEU A 10 3.37 4.69 -7.17
N GLU A 11 2.17 5.20 -7.45
CA GLU A 11 1.89 5.90 -8.71
C GLU A 11 2.82 7.10 -8.87
N GLY A 12 3.27 7.37 -10.09
CA GLY A 12 4.24 8.44 -10.39
C GLY A 12 5.70 8.12 -10.02
N PHE A 13 5.94 7.13 -9.16
CA PHE A 13 7.29 6.66 -8.81
C PHE A 13 7.70 5.44 -9.62
N TYR A 14 6.73 4.69 -10.16
CA TYR A 14 6.97 3.52 -11.01
C TYR A 14 7.43 3.93 -12.41
N ILE A 15 8.41 3.20 -12.94
CA ILE A 15 9.02 3.41 -14.25
C ILE A 15 8.76 2.17 -15.11
N PRO A 16 7.73 2.19 -15.99
CA PRO A 16 7.31 1.01 -16.76
C PRO A 16 8.41 0.36 -17.61
N SER A 17 9.31 1.17 -18.18
CA SER A 17 10.40 0.67 -19.04
C SER A 17 11.40 -0.24 -18.31
N THR A 18 11.56 -0.03 -17.00
CA THR A 18 12.50 -0.81 -16.17
C THR A 18 11.79 -1.76 -15.21
N LYS A 19 10.46 -1.67 -15.11
CA LYS A 19 9.62 -2.41 -14.16
C LYS A 19 10.05 -2.21 -12.70
N LYS A 20 10.62 -1.04 -12.41
CA LYS A 20 11.10 -0.64 -11.09
C LYS A 20 10.42 0.64 -10.67
N MET A 21 10.49 0.97 -9.39
CA MET A 21 10.11 2.26 -8.86
C MET A 21 11.29 2.98 -8.22
N ILE A 22 11.14 4.29 -8.05
CA ILE A 22 12.02 5.10 -7.20
C ILE A 22 11.70 4.74 -5.73
N PRO A 23 12.66 4.23 -4.94
CA PRO A 23 12.45 3.91 -3.53
C PRO A 23 11.97 5.12 -2.72
N ASP A 24 11.03 4.92 -1.80
CA ASP A 24 10.58 5.96 -0.87
C ASP A 24 10.11 5.36 0.46
N THR A 25 9.96 6.20 1.47
CA THR A 25 9.50 5.78 2.80
C THR A 25 7.98 5.70 2.84
N VAL A 26 7.49 4.55 3.27
CA VAL A 26 6.07 4.29 3.51
C VAL A 26 5.85 4.01 4.98
N ARG A 27 4.67 4.34 5.47
CA ARG A 27 4.19 3.96 6.81
C ARG A 27 3.10 2.91 6.68
N VAL A 28 3.20 1.87 7.51
CA VAL A 28 2.15 0.86 7.67
C VAL A 28 1.61 0.97 9.10
N GLU A 29 0.30 1.14 9.20
CA GLU A 29 -0.42 1.07 10.47
C GLU A 29 -1.08 -0.30 10.59
N VAL A 30 -0.99 -0.89 11.78
CA VAL A 30 -1.77 -2.07 12.16
C VAL A 30 -2.98 -1.61 12.96
N ARG A 31 -4.17 -1.95 12.47
CA ARG A 31 -5.45 -1.58 13.09
C ARG A 31 -6.22 -2.82 13.53
N SER A 32 -7.03 -2.69 14.59
CA SER A 32 -7.92 -3.77 15.03
C SER A 32 -8.83 -4.21 13.89
N PHE A 33 -9.14 -5.51 13.78
CA PHE A 33 -10.08 -5.96 12.75
C PHE A 33 -11.54 -5.62 13.06
N THR A 34 -11.87 -5.36 14.33
CA THR A 34 -13.19 -4.96 14.77
C THR A 34 -13.30 -3.43 14.87
N GLN A 35 -14.48 -2.90 14.52
CA GLN A 35 -14.79 -1.48 14.68
C GLN A 35 -14.67 -1.09 16.16
N PRO A 36 -14.09 0.08 16.51
CA PRO A 36 -13.75 1.26 15.67
C PRO A 36 -12.45 1.21 14.84
N TYR A 37 -11.83 0.04 14.63
CA TYR A 37 -10.58 -0.11 13.86
C TYR A 37 -9.45 0.73 14.46
N GLU A 38 -9.29 0.63 15.77
CA GLU A 38 -8.29 1.38 16.55
C GLU A 38 -6.89 1.07 16.03
N LYS A 39 -6.03 2.09 16.01
CA LYS A 39 -4.62 1.93 15.67
C LYS A 39 -3.90 1.24 16.82
N ILE A 40 -3.34 0.07 16.57
CA ILE A 40 -2.62 -0.76 17.54
C ILE A 40 -1.12 -0.43 17.51
N ASP A 41 -0.55 -0.37 16.32
CA ASP A 41 0.87 -0.09 16.13
C ASP A 41 1.11 0.56 14.75
N GLU A 42 2.30 1.09 14.55
CA GLU A 42 2.74 1.63 13.27
C GLU A 42 4.23 1.47 13.07
N SER A 43 4.64 1.38 11.81
CA SER A 43 6.04 1.25 11.44
C SER A 43 6.28 1.96 10.11
N ALA A 44 7.45 2.59 9.97
CA ALA A 44 7.86 3.23 8.73
C ALA A 44 9.13 2.57 8.22
N ALA A 45 9.16 2.25 6.94
CA ALA A 45 10.30 1.63 6.27
C ALA A 45 10.43 2.14 4.84
N LEU A 46 11.66 2.09 4.32
CA LEU A 46 11.93 2.30 2.90
C LEU A 46 11.41 1.08 2.13
N ILE A 47 10.56 1.30 1.14
CA ILE A 47 10.24 0.29 0.13
C ILE A 47 11.22 0.44 -1.04
N ASP A 48 11.77 -0.69 -1.50
CA ASP A 48 12.86 -0.72 -2.47
C ASP A 48 12.40 -0.52 -3.92
N SER A 49 13.31 -0.73 -4.88
CA SER A 49 13.01 -0.52 -6.30
C SER A 49 12.01 -1.49 -6.91
N ILE A 50 11.65 -2.57 -6.19
CA ILE A 50 10.59 -3.51 -6.60
C ILE A 50 9.35 -3.38 -5.71
N GLY A 51 9.31 -2.36 -4.84
CA GLY A 51 8.19 -2.07 -3.95
C GLY A 51 8.16 -2.91 -2.68
N THR A 52 9.24 -3.60 -2.32
CA THR A 52 9.31 -4.46 -1.14
C THR A 52 9.88 -3.69 0.05
N GLY A 53 9.23 -3.79 1.21
CA GLY A 53 9.74 -3.24 2.48
C GLY A 53 9.44 -4.16 3.65
N ILE A 54 10.30 -4.11 4.67
CA ILE A 54 10.14 -4.88 5.90
C ILE A 54 9.79 -3.92 7.04
N PHE A 55 8.64 -4.16 7.65
CA PHE A 55 8.07 -3.34 8.72
C PHE A 55 8.11 -4.09 10.03
N HIS A 56 8.55 -3.44 11.11
CA HIS A 56 8.67 -4.05 12.43
C HIS A 56 7.69 -3.44 13.41
N PHE A 57 6.94 -4.30 14.10
CA PHE A 57 5.93 -3.94 15.09
C PHE A 57 6.26 -4.56 16.45
N SER A 58 6.00 -3.81 17.52
CA SER A 58 6.29 -4.24 18.90
C SER A 58 5.03 -4.53 19.71
N ASN A 59 3.89 -3.96 19.32
CA ASN A 59 2.64 -3.99 20.08
C ASN A 59 1.56 -4.88 19.44
N VAL A 60 1.96 -5.79 18.55
CA VAL A 60 1.06 -6.72 17.86
C VAL A 60 1.22 -8.12 18.43
N ASN A 61 0.11 -8.84 18.51
CA ASN A 61 0.06 -10.23 18.97
C ASN A 61 -0.01 -11.15 17.75
N PRO A 62 0.74 -12.28 17.74
CA PRO A 62 0.59 -13.26 16.68
C PRO A 62 -0.83 -13.86 16.68
N ASP A 63 -1.24 -14.41 15.53
CA ASP A 63 -2.54 -15.09 15.35
C ASP A 63 -3.78 -14.22 15.68
N THR A 64 -3.60 -12.91 15.76
CA THR A 64 -4.68 -11.93 15.95
C THR A 64 -5.09 -11.33 14.62
N ASP A 65 -6.39 -11.13 14.43
CA ASP A 65 -6.95 -10.54 13.22
C ASP A 65 -6.75 -9.01 13.23
N TYR A 66 -6.10 -8.52 12.18
CA TYR A 66 -5.80 -7.10 11.97
C TYR A 66 -6.26 -6.62 10.59
N ARG A 67 -6.14 -5.31 10.41
CA ARG A 67 -6.08 -4.63 9.12
C ARG A 67 -4.80 -3.86 8.98
N PHE A 68 -4.29 -3.78 7.77
CA PHE A 68 -3.14 -2.94 7.46
C PHE A 68 -3.61 -1.71 6.72
N VAL A 69 -3.06 -0.56 7.09
CA VAL A 69 -3.29 0.70 6.40
C VAL A 69 -1.94 1.22 5.92
N ILE A 70 -1.82 1.44 4.62
CA ILE A 70 -0.62 2.00 4.03
C ILE A 70 -0.81 3.51 3.86
N ARG A 71 0.18 4.27 4.33
CA ARG A 71 0.21 5.73 4.25
C ARG A 71 1.53 6.19 3.66
N HIS A 72 1.44 7.14 2.74
CA HIS A 72 2.59 7.82 2.14
C HIS A 72 2.28 9.31 2.04
N ARG A 73 3.32 10.16 2.01
CA ARG A 73 3.20 11.62 2.01
C ARG A 73 2.34 12.19 0.86
N ASN A 74 2.34 11.52 -0.29
CA ASN A 74 1.70 11.99 -1.52
C ASN A 74 0.72 10.96 -2.10
N HIS A 75 0.24 9.99 -1.31
CA HIS A 75 -0.70 8.97 -1.80
C HIS A 75 -1.95 8.91 -0.94
N ILE A 76 -3.03 8.47 -1.55
CA ILE A 76 -4.28 8.18 -0.85
C ILE A 76 -4.02 7.04 0.15
N GLU A 77 -4.60 7.18 1.34
CA GLU A 77 -4.58 6.10 2.32
C GLU A 77 -5.27 4.85 1.74
N THR A 78 -4.57 3.71 1.76
CA THR A 78 -5.11 2.46 1.24
C THR A 78 -5.15 1.41 2.35
N TRP A 79 -6.32 0.80 2.52
CA TRP A 79 -6.54 -0.26 3.49
C TRP A 79 -6.37 -1.61 2.83
N SER A 80 -5.86 -2.60 3.56
CA SER A 80 -5.90 -4.00 3.18
C SER A 80 -7.33 -4.43 2.88
N ASN A 81 -7.48 -5.53 2.12
CA ASN A 81 -8.78 -6.06 1.71
C ASN A 81 -9.71 -6.36 2.90
N SER A 82 -10.95 -6.76 2.62
CA SER A 82 -11.94 -6.93 3.68
C SER A 82 -11.69 -8.10 4.64
N SER A 83 -10.76 -8.99 4.32
CA SER A 83 -10.44 -10.19 5.08
C SER A 83 -9.47 -9.90 6.22
N PRO A 84 -9.55 -10.65 7.34
CA PRO A 84 -8.62 -10.49 8.45
C PRO A 84 -7.19 -10.81 8.01
N GLN A 85 -6.25 -9.96 8.40
CA GLN A 85 -4.82 -10.16 8.18
C GLN A 85 -4.16 -10.56 9.48
N ARG A 86 -3.39 -11.64 9.47
CA ARG A 86 -2.67 -12.13 10.64
C ARG A 86 -1.18 -11.88 10.50
N LEU A 87 -0.57 -11.51 11.61
CA LEU A 87 0.87 -11.44 11.74
C LEU A 87 1.35 -12.67 12.52
N TYR A 88 2.52 -13.16 12.13
CA TYR A 88 3.21 -14.29 12.72
C TYR A 88 4.62 -13.88 13.14
N THR A 89 5.23 -14.62 14.06
CA THR A 89 6.61 -14.36 14.53
C THR A 89 7.63 -14.37 13.38
N CYS A 90 7.35 -15.09 12.30
CA CYS A 90 8.14 -15.14 11.08
C CYS A 90 7.22 -15.34 9.87
N GLY A 91 7.58 -14.75 8.71
CA GLY A 91 6.90 -15.03 7.44
C GLY A 91 5.55 -14.35 7.24
N SER A 92 5.27 -13.23 7.92
CA SER A 92 4.09 -12.42 7.60
C SER A 92 4.33 -11.66 6.30
N GLU A 93 3.43 -11.83 5.33
CA GLU A 93 3.53 -11.18 4.03
C GLU A 93 2.21 -10.54 3.61
N TYR A 94 2.26 -9.39 2.94
CA TYR A 94 1.10 -8.79 2.31
C TYR A 94 1.47 -8.05 1.02
N ASP A 95 0.77 -8.34 -0.07
CA ASP A 95 1.09 -7.79 -1.39
C ASP A 95 -0.10 -7.01 -1.99
N PHE A 96 0.02 -5.68 -2.00
CA PHE A 96 -0.95 -4.78 -2.63
C PHE A 96 -0.84 -4.78 -4.17
N THR A 97 0.26 -5.28 -4.73
CA THR A 97 0.56 -5.15 -6.17
C THR A 97 -0.09 -6.25 -7.02
N ARG A 98 -0.63 -7.29 -6.38
CA ARG A 98 -1.16 -8.50 -7.04
C ARG A 98 -2.49 -8.28 -7.76
N SER A 99 -3.42 -7.58 -7.12
CA SER A 99 -4.74 -7.26 -7.68
C SER A 99 -5.34 -6.06 -6.97
N ASP A 100 -6.24 -5.36 -7.65
CA ASP A 100 -7.03 -4.29 -7.05
C ASP A 100 -7.87 -4.76 -5.84
N SER A 101 -8.31 -6.02 -5.83
CA SER A 101 -8.99 -6.63 -4.69
C SER A 101 -8.13 -6.79 -3.42
N CYS A 102 -6.81 -6.58 -3.49
CA CYS A 102 -5.95 -6.50 -2.30
C CYS A 102 -6.17 -5.21 -1.49
N ALA A 103 -6.90 -4.23 -2.02
CA ALA A 103 -7.32 -3.07 -1.26
C ALA A 103 -8.82 -3.10 -0.96
N PHE A 104 -9.19 -2.59 0.22
CA PHE A 104 -10.59 -2.29 0.50
C PHE A 104 -11.13 -1.29 -0.53
N GLY A 105 -12.36 -1.52 -1.02
CA GLY A 105 -12.97 -0.68 -2.05
C GLY A 105 -12.29 -0.74 -3.43
N ARG A 106 -11.34 -1.67 -3.65
CA ARG A 106 -10.54 -1.76 -4.89
C ARG A 106 -9.77 -0.47 -5.18
N ASN A 107 -9.26 0.19 -4.14
CA ASN A 107 -8.56 1.47 -4.21
C ASN A 107 -7.09 1.33 -4.64
N LEU A 108 -6.86 0.71 -5.80
CA LEU A 108 -5.54 0.55 -6.42
C LEU A 108 -5.64 0.83 -7.93
N PHE A 109 -4.56 1.36 -8.50
CA PHE A 109 -4.41 1.67 -9.92
C PHE A 109 -3.67 0.56 -10.66
N LEU A 110 -4.16 0.15 -11.83
CA LEU A 110 -3.42 -0.78 -12.70
C LEU A 110 -2.27 -0.04 -13.39
N ILE A 111 -1.04 -0.23 -12.93
CA ILE A 111 0.12 0.54 -13.38
C ILE A 111 0.94 -0.15 -14.48
N ASP A 112 0.85 -1.48 -14.56
CA ASP A 112 1.45 -2.28 -15.62
C ASP A 112 0.55 -3.49 -15.89
N SER A 113 0.40 -3.86 -17.17
CA SER A 113 -0.36 -5.03 -17.61
C SER A 113 0.53 -6.24 -17.92
N SER A 114 1.85 -6.05 -18.02
CA SER A 114 2.81 -7.13 -18.32
C SER A 114 4.21 -6.89 -17.71
N PRO A 115 4.45 -7.33 -16.46
CA PRO A 115 3.56 -8.12 -15.62
C PRO A 115 2.41 -7.28 -15.07
N LEU A 116 1.30 -7.96 -14.73
CA LEU A 116 0.18 -7.32 -14.05
C LEU A 116 0.65 -6.75 -12.70
N ARG A 117 0.56 -5.44 -12.52
CA ARG A 117 0.92 -4.77 -11.26
C ARG A 117 -0.05 -3.66 -10.93
N PHE A 118 -0.32 -3.54 -9.64
CA PHE A 118 -1.15 -2.48 -9.08
C PHE A 118 -0.32 -1.57 -8.17
N ALA A 119 -0.69 -0.29 -8.15
CA ALA A 119 -0.05 0.74 -7.34
C ALA A 119 -1.09 1.51 -6.51
N LEU A 120 -0.62 2.16 -5.45
CA LEU A 120 -1.41 3.12 -4.69
C LEU A 120 -1.67 4.34 -5.55
N TYR A 121 -2.87 4.92 -5.44
CA TYR A 121 -3.20 6.19 -6.08
C TYR A 121 -2.40 7.34 -5.45
N SER A 122 -1.86 8.21 -6.30
CA SER A 122 -1.35 9.51 -5.88
C SER A 122 -2.48 10.32 -5.25
N GLY A 123 -2.17 10.99 -4.14
CA GLY A 123 -3.05 11.93 -3.46
C GLY A 123 -3.09 13.29 -4.16
N ASP A 124 -2.20 13.50 -5.11
CA ASP A 124 -2.34 14.55 -6.10
C ASP A 124 -3.30 14.03 -7.18
N VAL A 125 -4.60 14.16 -6.90
CA VAL A 125 -5.59 14.24 -7.97
C VAL A 125 -5.24 15.53 -8.67
N ASN A 126 -4.40 15.49 -9.69
CA ASN A 126 -4.39 16.56 -10.66
C ASN A 126 -5.77 16.55 -11.34
N GLN A 127 -6.71 17.22 -10.69
CA GLN A 127 -7.78 17.93 -11.36
C GLN A 127 -7.10 19.01 -12.20
N ASP A 128 -6.42 18.60 -13.26
CA ASP A 128 -6.08 19.48 -14.36
C ASP A 128 -7.42 19.76 -15.07
N GLY A 129 -8.22 20.61 -14.42
CA GLY A 129 -9.52 21.10 -14.86
C GLY A 129 -9.36 22.01 -16.07
N ILE A 130 -8.68 21.53 -17.10
CA ILE A 130 -8.50 22.17 -18.38
C ILE A 130 -8.91 21.13 -19.43
N VAL A 131 -10.22 21.04 -19.67
CA VAL A 131 -10.68 20.93 -21.05
C VAL A 131 -10.48 22.32 -21.62
N ASP A 132 -9.37 22.54 -22.33
CA ASP A 132 -9.30 23.66 -23.27
C ASP A 132 -10.13 23.24 -24.48
N GLY A 133 -11.43 23.46 -24.34
CA GLY A 133 -12.34 23.63 -25.44
C GLY A 133 -12.45 25.11 -25.73
N SER A 134 -11.49 25.68 -26.45
CA SER A 134 -11.73 26.86 -27.26
C SER A 134 -11.45 26.52 -28.72
N MET A 135 -12.51 26.60 -29.51
CA MET A 135 -12.47 26.47 -30.95
C MET A 135 -11.83 27.74 -31.53
N ASP A 136 -10.92 27.56 -32.48
CA ASP A 136 -10.81 28.41 -33.66
C ASP A 136 -11.04 27.53 -34.91
#